data_AF-A0A920Q9Q5-F1
#
_entry.id   AF-A0A920Q9Q5-F1
#
_cell.length_a   1.000
_cell.length_b   1.000
_cell.length_c   1.000
_cell.angle_alpha   90.00
_cell.angle_beta   90.00
_cell.angle_gamma   90.00
#
_symmetry.space_group_name_H-M   'P 1'
#
loop_
_entity.id
_entity.type
_entity.pdbx_description
1 polymer ?
#
loop_
_entity_poly.entity_id
_entity_poly.type
_entity_poly.pdbx_seq_one_letter_code
_entity_poly.pdbx_strand_id
1 'polypeptide(L)'
;MVGAAAQAKGKPDHMVAPHLWNGLSEVRVNCGTAIVGTPEQVTDVLLAYWKLGVDEFILSGFPHVEECYRVAEDVLPLLKQKMSAAR
;
A
#
# COMPACT_ATOMS: atom_id res chain seq x y z
N MET A 1 16.18 -4.20 5.35
CA MET A 1 16.06 -3.24 4.23
C MET A 1 16.44 -3.96 2.95
N VAL A 2 15.59 -3.93 1.93
CA VAL A 2 15.89 -4.52 0.62
C VAL A 2 16.86 -3.57 -0.09
N GLY A 3 18.01 -4.06 -0.56
CA GLY A 3 19.02 -3.20 -1.19
C GLY A 3 18.50 -2.52 -2.46
N ALA A 4 19.03 -1.33 -2.80
CA ALA A 4 18.62 -0.54 -3.97
C ALA A 4 18.59 -1.35 -5.28
N ALA A 5 19.51 -2.30 -5.46
CA ALA A 5 19.58 -3.17 -6.62
C ALA A 5 18.36 -4.09 -6.79
N ALA A 6 17.72 -4.52 -5.69
CA ALA A 6 16.51 -5.33 -5.74
C ALA A 6 15.25 -4.49 -6.00
N GLN A 7 15.27 -3.20 -5.64
CA GLN A 7 14.20 -2.25 -5.98
C GLN A 7 14.27 -1.79 -7.44
N ALA A 8 15.46 -1.75 -8.03
CA ALA A 8 15.70 -1.31 -9.41
C ALA A 8 15.44 -2.38 -10.49
N LYS A 9 14.95 -3.59 -10.12
CA LYS A 9 14.57 -4.59 -11.13
C LYS A 9 13.38 -4.07 -11.93
N GLY A 10 13.65 -3.65 -13.17
CA GLY A 10 12.65 -3.09 -14.08
C GLY A 10 11.48 -4.04 -14.30
N LYS A 11 10.29 -3.60 -13.93
CA LYS A 11 9.01 -4.18 -14.36
C LYS A 11 8.32 -3.16 -15.27
N PRO A 12 7.49 -3.61 -16.24
CA PRO A 12 6.65 -2.69 -17.01
C PRO A 12 5.87 -1.77 -16.06
N ASP A 13 5.96 -0.46 -16.30
CA ASP A 13 5.32 0.59 -15.50
C ASP A 13 5.60 0.53 -13.98
N HIS A 14 6.70 -0.12 -13.57
CA HIS A 14 7.05 -0.40 -12.17
C HIS A 14 6.00 -1.19 -11.37
N MET A 15 5.10 -1.91 -12.05
CA MET A 15 4.03 -2.67 -11.41
C MET A 15 4.54 -4.01 -10.90
N VAL A 16 4.59 -4.17 -9.58
CA VAL A 16 5.03 -5.41 -8.92
C VAL A 16 3.93 -6.47 -8.89
N ALA A 17 2.70 -6.04 -8.67
CA ALA A 17 1.46 -6.81 -8.72
C ALA A 17 0.29 -5.81 -8.94
N PRO A 18 -0.96 -6.26 -9.12
CA PRO A 18 -2.11 -5.35 -9.14
C PRO A 18 -2.10 -4.42 -7.92
N HIS A 19 -2.20 -3.11 -8.17
CA HIS A 19 -2.14 -2.04 -7.15
C HIS A 19 -0.85 -1.94 -6.34
N LEU A 20 0.21 -2.68 -6.66
CA LEU A 20 1.52 -2.60 -6.01
C LEU A 20 2.54 -1.98 -6.96
N TRP A 21 2.82 -0.69 -6.77
CA TRP A 21 3.66 0.12 -7.64
C TRP A 21 4.98 0.50 -6.98
N ASN A 22 6.10 0.29 -7.68
CA ASN A 22 7.44 0.49 -7.15
C ASN A 22 8.18 1.72 -7.74
N GLY A 23 7.51 2.57 -8.53
CA GLY A 23 8.20 3.71 -9.14
C GLY A 23 8.70 4.75 -8.13
N LEU A 24 8.11 4.81 -6.94
CA LEU A 24 8.60 5.69 -5.86
C LEU A 24 10.05 5.35 -5.42
N SER A 25 10.49 4.11 -5.61
CA SER A 25 11.87 3.69 -5.29
C SER A 25 12.93 4.34 -6.18
N GLU A 26 12.56 4.92 -7.32
CA GLU A 26 13.51 5.60 -8.20
C GLU A 26 14.05 6.91 -7.61
N VAL A 27 13.23 7.58 -6.79
CA VAL A 27 13.55 8.87 -6.18
C VAL A 27 13.70 8.78 -4.67
N ARG A 28 13.15 7.74 -4.04
CA ARG A 28 13.22 7.50 -2.60
C ARG A 28 13.71 6.08 -2.31
N VAL A 29 15.02 5.96 -2.06
CA VAL A 29 15.66 4.70 -1.67
C VAL A 29 14.99 4.10 -0.43
N ASN A 30 14.84 2.78 -0.40
CA ASN A 30 14.17 2.00 0.66
C ASN A 30 12.65 2.16 0.74
N CYS A 31 12.02 2.88 -0.21
CA CYS A 31 10.56 2.96 -0.28
C CYS A 31 9.98 1.72 -0.99
N GLY A 32 10.02 0.56 -0.32
CA GLY A 32 9.68 -0.77 -0.85
C GLY A 32 8.69 -0.82 -2.02
N THR A 33 7.41 -0.52 -1.78
CA THR A 33 6.34 -0.50 -2.78
C THR A 33 5.19 0.33 -2.25
N ALA A 34 4.50 1.09 -3.10
CA ALA A 34 3.30 1.85 -2.77
C ALA A 34 2.04 1.08 -3.21
N ILE A 35 0.96 1.20 -2.42
CA ILE A 35 -0.36 0.71 -2.81
C ILE A 35 -1.07 1.84 -3.57
N VAL A 36 -1.50 1.60 -4.81
CA VAL A 36 -2.05 2.65 -5.69
C VAL A 36 -3.39 2.20 -6.28
N GLY A 37 -4.44 3.00 -6.10
CA GLY A 37 -5.79 2.73 -6.60
C GLY A 37 -6.85 3.59 -5.92
N THR A 38 -8.13 3.25 -6.12
CA THR A 38 -9.25 3.83 -5.36
C THR A 38 -9.23 3.34 -3.90
N PRO A 39 -9.94 3.99 -2.97
CA PRO A 39 -10.05 3.52 -1.59
C PRO A 39 -10.48 2.06 -1.46
N GLU A 40 -11.38 1.59 -2.32
CA GLU A 40 -11.84 0.20 -2.35
C GLU A 40 -10.72 -0.76 -2.73
N GLN A 41 -9.96 -0.42 -3.78
CA GLN A 41 -8.83 -1.21 -4.29
C GLN A 41 -7.69 -1.26 -3.27
N VAL A 42 -7.35 -0.13 -2.65
CA VAL A 42 -6.35 -0.07 -1.56
C VAL A 42 -6.80 -0.95 -0.39
N THR A 43 -8.07 -0.86 -0.01
CA THR A 43 -8.65 -1.67 1.06
C THR A 43 -8.59 -3.16 0.73
N ASP A 44 -8.83 -3.56 -0.51
CA ASP A 44 -8.75 -4.98 -0.93
C ASP A 44 -7.33 -5.54 -0.79
N VAL A 45 -6.31 -4.74 -1.11
CA VAL A 45 -4.91 -5.13 -0.87
C VAL A 45 -4.62 -5.29 0.62
N LEU A 46 -5.01 -4.32 1.46
CA LEU A 46 -4.80 -4.41 2.91
C LEU A 46 -5.55 -5.59 3.53
N LEU A 47 -6.79 -5.83 3.10
CA LEU A 47 -7.59 -6.97 3.54
C LEU A 47 -6.95 -8.31 3.15
N ALA A 48 -6.35 -8.40 1.96
CA ALA A 48 -5.63 -9.60 1.54
C ALA A 48 -4.44 -9.90 2.46
N TYR A 49 -3.65 -8.90 2.82
CA TYR A 49 -2.57 -9.06 3.82
C TYR A 49 -3.13 -9.44 5.20
N TRP A 50 -4.23 -8.81 5.63
CA TRP A 50 -4.87 -9.14 6.89
C TRP A 50 -5.35 -10.59 6.96
N LYS A 51 -5.94 -11.10 5.87
CA LYS A 51 -6.33 -12.53 5.75
C LYS A 51 -5.15 -13.49 5.81
N LEU A 52 -3.94 -13.04 5.48
CA LEU A 52 -2.70 -13.81 5.63
C LEU A 52 -2.12 -13.73 7.05
N GLY A 53 -2.77 -13.01 7.97
CA GLY A 53 -2.36 -12.87 9.36
C GLY A 53 -1.54 -11.61 9.68
N VAL A 54 -1.43 -10.66 8.74
CA VAL A 54 -0.79 -9.36 9.03
C VAL A 54 -1.77 -8.46 9.79
N ASP A 55 -1.40 -8.00 10.97
CA ASP A 55 -2.26 -7.20 11.85
C ASP A 55 -1.81 -5.74 12.00
N GLU A 56 -0.57 -5.42 11.65
CA GLU A 56 -0.01 -4.07 11.73
C GLU A 56 0.57 -3.59 10.40
N PHE A 57 0.27 -2.33 10.04
CA PHE A 57 0.71 -1.70 8.80
C PHE A 57 1.36 -0.35 9.08
N ILE A 58 2.65 -0.22 8.73
CA ILE A 58 3.35 1.06 8.76
C ILE A 58 3.20 1.71 7.39
N LEU A 59 2.27 2.67 7.29
CA LEU A 59 1.95 3.37 6.06
C LEU A 59 2.61 4.75 6.01
N SER A 60 2.88 5.24 4.81
CA SER A 60 3.36 6.60 4.55
C SER A 60 2.83 7.08 3.20
N GLY A 61 2.55 8.37 3.08
CA GLY A 61 2.12 9.01 1.85
C GLY A 61 2.72 10.41 1.69
N PHE A 62 2.58 10.99 0.51
CA PHE A 62 3.06 12.34 0.21
C PHE A 62 1.93 13.27 -0.28
N PRO A 63 1.72 14.44 0.34
CA PRO A 63 2.35 14.91 1.59
C PRO A 63 1.74 14.24 2.83
N HIS A 64 2.53 14.05 3.89
CA HIS A 64 2.20 13.10 4.96
C HIS A 64 0.90 13.43 5.70
N VAL A 65 0.61 14.70 5.97
CA VAL A 65 -0.55 15.09 6.80
C VAL A 65 -1.85 14.85 6.05
N GLU A 66 -1.91 15.31 4.81
CA GLU A 66 -3.05 15.17 3.90
C GLU A 66 -3.35 13.70 3.61
N GLU A 67 -2.29 12.90 3.42
CA GLU A 67 -2.43 11.46 3.21
C GLU A 67 -2.91 10.72 4.47
N CYS A 68 -2.49 11.15 5.65
CA CYS A 68 -3.02 10.62 6.91
C CYS A 68 -4.53 10.88 7.02
N TYR A 69 -5.01 12.08 6.66
CA TYR A 69 -6.44 12.38 6.62
C TYR A 69 -7.16 11.51 5.60
N ARG A 70 -6.64 11.41 4.36
CA ARG A 70 -7.25 10.58 3.31
C ARG A 70 -7.37 9.11 3.71
N VAL A 71 -6.33 8.54 4.32
CA VAL A 71 -6.39 7.16 4.83
C VAL A 71 -7.42 7.03 5.94
N ALA A 72 -7.46 7.99 6.87
CA ALA A 72 -8.40 7.96 8.00
C ALA A 72 -9.87 8.05 7.56
N GLU A 73 -10.16 8.87 6.54
CA GLU A 73 -11.51 9.15 6.04
C GLU A 73 -11.99 8.11 5.04
N ASP A 74 -11.15 7.75 4.06
CA ASP A 74 -11.59 6.94 2.92
C ASP A 74 -11.26 5.44 3.08
N VAL A 75 -10.14 5.10 3.71
CA VAL A 75 -9.62 3.71 3.73
C VAL A 75 -10.01 2.98 5.01
N LEU A 76 -9.79 3.59 6.18
CA LEU A 76 -10.01 2.91 7.46
C LEU A 76 -11.48 2.47 7.69
N PRO A 77 -12.52 3.25 7.34
CA PRO A 77 -13.90 2.80 7.51
C PRO A 77 -14.23 1.60 6.63
N LEU A 78 -13.81 1.62 5.36
CA LEU A 78 -14.00 0.51 4.41
C LEU A 78 -13.28 -0.75 4.87
N LEU A 79 -12.04 -0.62 5.35
CA LEU A 79 -11.27 -1.76 5.85
C LEU A 79 -11.94 -2.41 7.06
N LYS A 80 -12.38 -1.61 8.04
CA LYS A 80 -13.12 -2.10 9.21
C LYS A 80 -14.41 -2.82 8.81
N GLN A 81 -15.17 -2.26 7.88
CA GLN A 81 -16.39 -2.87 7.36
C GLN A 81 -16.09 -4.23 6.71
N LYS A 82 -15.08 -4.30 5.82
CA LYS A 82 -14.71 -5.56 5.14
C LYS A 82 -14.15 -6.60 6.10
N MET A 83 -13.34 -6.19 7.09
CA MET A 83 -12.86 -7.09 8.15
C MET A 83 -14.00 -7.65 9.00
N SER A 84 -14.99 -6.82 9.34
CA SER A 84 -16.17 -7.29 10.07
C SER A 84 -17.02 -8.27 9.26
N ALA A 85 -17.12 -8.09 7.94
CA ALA A 85 -17.86 -8.98 7.06
C ALA A 85 -17.10 -10.29 6.74
N ALA A 86 -15.79 -10.32 6.96
CA ALA A 86 -14.93 -11.47 6.72
C ALA A 86 -14.70 -12.35 7.96
N ARG A 87 -15.22 -11.94 9.13
CA ARG A 87 -15.27 -12.72 10.37
C ARG A 87 -16.53 -13.56 10.42
#